data_AF-A0AAU4R6Y0-F1
#
_entry.id   AF-A0AAU4R6Y0-F1
#
_cell.length_a   1.000
_cell.length_b   1.000
_cell.length_c   1.000
_cell.angle_alpha   90.00
_cell.angle_beta   90.00
_cell.angle_gamma   90.00
#
_symmetry.space_group_name_H-M   'P 1'
#
loop_
_entity.id
_entity.type
_entity.pdbx_description
1 polymer ?
#
loop_
_entity_poly.entity_id
_entity_poly.type
_entity_poly.pdbx_seq_one_letter_code
_entity_poly.pdbx_strand_id
1 'polypeptide(L)' 'MKVAPDARVIAAGDLNDTHVGERFSYENAEGVAFHARIAFVEVRHDLVNVTLDGVVHEGNSVVLGLRPEEELHFTP' A
#
# COMPACT_ATOMS: atom_id res chain seq x y z
N MET A 1 13.87 -4.69 -8.28
CA MET A 1 12.79 -5.71 -8.41
C MET A 1 12.23 -5.66 -9.83
N LYS A 2 11.96 -6.78 -10.53
CA LYS A 2 11.26 -6.73 -11.83
C LYS A 2 9.77 -6.59 -11.55
N VAL A 3 9.25 -5.37 -11.67
CA VAL A 3 7.82 -5.08 -11.70
C VAL A 3 7.19 -6.00 -12.75
N ALA A 4 6.10 -6.70 -12.41
CA ALA A 4 5.41 -7.53 -13.39
C ALA A 4 5.02 -6.63 -14.59
N PRO A 5 5.16 -7.11 -15.84
CA PRO A 5 4.94 -6.27 -17.02
C PRO A 5 3.54 -5.64 -17.08
N ASP A 6 2.58 -6.17 -16.30
CA ASP A 6 1.19 -5.70 -16.22
C ASP A 6 0.84 -5.04 -14.87
N ALA A 7 1.83 -4.66 -14.06
CA ALA A 7 1.55 -4.03 -12.77
C ALA A 7 1.03 -2.60 -12.96
N ARG A 8 -0.12 -2.30 -12.35
CA ARG A 8 -0.68 -0.95 -12.30
C ARG A 8 0.04 -0.17 -11.19
N VAL A 9 0.60 0.98 -11.54
CA VAL A 9 1.24 1.91 -10.59
C VAL A 9 0.22 2.96 -10.17
N ILE A 10 0.05 3.17 -8.87
CA ILE A 10 -0.91 4.13 -8.30
C ILE A 10 -0.21 4.92 -7.21
N ALA A 11 -0.37 6.24 -7.22
CA ALA A 11 0.10 7.07 -6.11
C ALA A 11 -0.76 6.83 -4.86
N ALA A 12 -0.17 6.86 -3.68
CA ALA A 12 -0.89 6.63 -2.43
C ALA A 12 -2.07 7.60 -2.27
N GLY A 13 -1.91 8.86 -2.69
CA GLY A 13 -2.95 9.88 -2.65
C GLY A 13 -4.17 9.59 -3.53
N ASP A 14 -4.04 8.72 -4.53
CA ASP A 14 -5.12 8.32 -5.43
C ASP A 14 -5.87 7.07 -4.96
N LEU A 15 -5.41 6.44 -3.87
CA LEU A 15 -6.09 5.30 -3.28
C LEU A 15 -7.47 5.70 -2.75
N ASN A 16 -8.39 4.75 -2.86
CA ASN A 16 -9.78 4.89 -2.43
C ASN A 16 -10.38 3.51 -2.21
N ASP A 17 -11.65 3.46 -1.78
CA ASP A 17 -12.35 2.24 -1.39
C ASP A 17 -12.37 1.14 -2.46
N THR A 18 -12.20 1.45 -3.75
CA THR A 18 -12.14 0.43 -4.80
C THR A 18 -10.91 -0.47 -4.70
N HIS A 19 -9.87 -0.02 -4.00
CA HIS A 19 -8.62 -0.74 -3.82
C HIS A 19 -8.61 -1.65 -2.58
N VAL A 20 -9.66 -1.58 -1.75
CA VAL A 20 -9.79 -2.46 -0.58
C VAL A 20 -9.91 -3.91 -1.05
N GLY A 21 -9.07 -4.76 -0.47
CA GLY A 21 -8.93 -6.16 -0.85
C GLY A 21 -7.93 -6.41 -1.98
N GLU A 22 -7.40 -5.39 -2.66
CA GLU A 22 -6.35 -5.59 -3.66
C GLU A 22 -5.00 -5.90 -3.02
N ARG A 23 -4.18 -6.69 -3.71
CA ARG A 23 -2.79 -6.95 -3.33
C ARG A 23 -1.89 -5.89 -3.94
N PHE A 24 -0.90 -5.43 -3.18
CA PHE A 24 0.09 -4.49 -3.65
C PHE A 24 1.49 -4.86 -3.19
N SER A 25 2.48 -4.29 -3.88
CA SER A 25 3.86 -4.21 -3.42
C SER A 25 4.31 -2.75 -3.33
N TYR A 26 5.14 -2.47 -2.33
CA TYR A 26 5.67 -1.15 -2.03
C TYR A 26 7.15 -1.28 -1.61
N GLU A 27 8.01 -0.38 -2.05
CA GLU A 27 9.41 -0.30 -1.61
C GLU A 27 9.58 1.00 -0.83
N ASN A 28 9.99 0.90 0.44
CA ASN A 28 10.19 2.10 1.26
C ASN A 28 11.50 2.82 0.88
N ALA A 29 11.72 4.00 1.47
CA ALA A 29 12.93 4.79 1.23
C ALA A 29 14.25 4.10 1.59
N GLU A 30 14.21 3.01 2.38
CA GLU A 30 15.38 2.20 2.75
C GLU A 30 15.63 1.04 1.76
N GLY A 31 14.81 0.92 0.71
CA GLY A 31 14.87 -0.18 -0.26
C GLY A 31 14.24 -1.48 0.22
N VAL A 32 13.47 -1.45 1.31
CA VAL A 32 12.77 -2.62 1.85
C VAL A 32 11.44 -2.79 1.12
N ALA A 33 11.29 -3.95 0.48
CA ALA A 33 10.06 -4.32 -0.20
C ALA A 33 9.02 -4.93 0.76
N PHE A 34 7.78 -4.46 0.66
CA PHE A 34 6.61 -4.94 1.38
C PHE A 34 5.60 -5.50 0.37
N HIS A 35 4.93 -6.58 0.76
CA HIS A 35 3.83 -7.18 0.01
C HIS A 35 2.66 -7.38 0.96
N ALA A 36 1.50 -6.80 0.63
CA ALA A 36 0.34 -6.84 1.51
C ALA A 36 -0.98 -6.77 0.71
N ARG A 37 -2.09 -6.92 1.43
CA ARG A 37 -3.44 -6.66 0.92
C ARG A 37 -4.03 -5.48 1.69
N ILE A 38 -4.77 -4.61 1.01
CA ILE A 38 -5.40 -3.45 1.63
C ILE A 38 -6.65 -3.88 2.41
N ALA A 39 -6.72 -3.58 3.71
CA ALA A 39 -7.93 -3.74 4.51
C ALA A 39 -8.76 -2.45 4.55
N PHE A 40 -8.08 -1.30 4.63
CA PHE A 40 -8.72 0.01 4.74
C PHE A 40 -7.74 1.11 4.30
N VAL A 41 -8.27 2.21 3.75
CA VAL A 41 -7.49 3.38 3.33
C VAL A 41 -8.09 4.64 3.95
N GLU A 42 -7.23 5.48 4.51
CA GLU A 42 -7.57 6.84 4.91
C GLU A 42 -6.60 7.82 4.24
N VAL A 43 -7.11 8.64 3.32
CA VAL A 43 -6.33 9.67 2.64
C VAL A 43 -6.51 11.00 3.36
N ARG A 44 -5.41 11.61 3.78
CA ARG A 44 -5.32 12.99 4.30
C ARG A 44 -4.43 13.82 3.38
N HIS A 45 -4.38 15.13 3.62
CA HIS A 45 -3.64 16.07 2.76
C HIS A 45 -2.13 15.75 2.68
N ASP A 46 -1.53 15.29 3.77
CA ASP A 46 -0.09 15.07 3.92
C ASP A 46 0.31 13.62 4.17
N LEU A 47 -0.67 12.74 4.40
CA LEU A 47 -0.45 11.37 4.82
C LEU A 47 -1.59 10.47 4.33
N VAL A 48 -1.22 9.28 3.87
CA VAL A 48 -2.15 8.21 3.53
C VAL A 48 -1.89 7.04 4.47
N ASN A 49 -2.90 6.67 5.25
CA ASN A 49 -2.83 5.49 6.12
C ASN A 49 -3.46 4.30 5.41
N VAL A 50 -2.67 3.23 5.22
CA VAL A 50 -3.14 1.97 4.64
C VAL A 50 -3.10 0.90 5.74
N THR A 51 -4.27 0.40 6.13
CA THR A 51 -4.35 -0.75 7.03
C THR A 51 -4.15 -2.03 6.24
N LEU A 52 -3.27 -2.92 6.71
CA LEU A 52 -2.91 -4.15 6.01
C LEU A 52 -3.78 -5.31 6.48
N ASP A 53 -4.33 -6.07 5.54
CA ASP A 53 -5.08 -7.30 5.80
C ASP A 53 -4.13 -8.48 6.04
N GLY A 54 -4.41 -9.27 7.07
CA GLY A 54 -3.65 -10.48 7.44
C GLY A 54 -2.27 -10.24 8.04
N VAL A 55 -1.83 -8.98 8.21
CA VAL A 55 -0.58 -8.64 8.89
C VAL A 55 -0.87 -8.14 10.30
N VAL A 56 -0.55 -8.98 11.28
CA VAL A 56 -0.68 -8.66 12.71
C VAL A 56 0.71 -8.61 13.33
N HIS A 57 1.07 -7.48 13.94
CA HIS A 57 2.29 -7.33 14.72
C HIS A 57 1.90 -7.06 16.17
N GLU A 58 2.33 -7.92 17.09
CA GLU A 58 2.01 -7.83 18.52
C GLU A 58 0.49 -7.75 18.83
N GLY A 59 -0.34 -8.43 18.02
CA GLY A 59 -1.79 -8.44 18.20
C GLY A 59 -2.53 -7.23 17.60
N ASN A 60 -1.81 -6.29 16.98
CA ASN A 60 -2.40 -5.12 16.33
C ASN A 60 -2.34 -5.24 14.80
N SER A 61 -3.37 -4.76 14.12
CA SER A 61 -3.33 -4.55 12.66
C SER A 61 -2.21 -3.58 12.30
N VAL A 62 -1.41 -3.92 11.31
CA VAL A 62 -0.33 -3.05 10.85
C VAL A 62 -0.91 -1.93 9.97
N VAL A 63 -0.55 -0.68 10.30
CA VAL A 63 -0.87 0.51 9.49
C VAL A 63 0.41 1.01 8.85
N LEU A 64 0.38 1.13 7.53
CA LEU A 64 1.45 1.72 6.73
C LEU A 64 1.11 3.19 6.45
N GLY A 65 1.94 4.11 6.95
CA GLY A 65 1.86 5.53 6.63
C GLY A 65 2.68 5.85 5.39
N LEU A 66 2.04 6.43 4.38
CA LEU A 66 2.63 6.77 3.09
C LEU A 66 2.46 8.26 2.80
N ARG A 67 3.43 8.87 2.12
CA ARG A 67 3.23 10.20 1.53
C ARG A 67 2.35 10.08 0.28
N PRO A 68 1.51 11.08 -0.03
CA PRO A 68 0.59 11.01 -1.17
C PRO A 68 1.27 10.70 -2.51
N GLU A 69 2.52 11.12 -2.69
CA GLU A 69 3.31 10.88 -3.90
C GLU A 69 3.98 9.49 -3.99
N GLU A 70 3.92 8.68 -2.94
CA GLU A 70 4.57 7.35 -2.94
C GLU A 70 3.80 6.37 -3.83
N GLU A 71 4.54 5.59 -4.62
CA GLU A 71 3.96 4.70 -5.62
C GLU A 71 3.75 3.28 -5.06
N LEU A 72 2.54 2.76 -5.26
CA LEU A 72 2.19 1.37 -4.97
C LEU A 72 2.02 0.62 -6.30
N HIS A 73 2.51 -0.61 -6.35
CA HIS A 73 2.39 -1.48 -7.52
C HIS A 73 1.35 -2.57 -7.26
N PHE A 74 0.29 -2.59 -8.06
CA PHE A 74 -0.79 -3.56 -8.00
C PHE A 74 -0.61 -4.58 -9.12
N THR A 75 -0.52 -5.86 -8.75
CA THR A 75 -0.50 -6.98 -9.70
C THR A 75 -1.89 -7.62 -9.77
N PRO A 76 -2.34 -8.07 -10.96
CA PRO A 76 -3.63 -8.75 -11.11
C PRO A 76 -3.84 -9.96 -10.18
#